data_AF-A0AAW2THV2-F1
#
_entry.id   AF-A0AAW2THV2-F1
#
_cell.length_a   1.000
_cell.length_b   1.000
_cell.length_c   1.000
_cell.angle_alpha   90.00
_cell.angle_beta   90.00
_cell.angle_gamma   90.00
#
_symmetry.space_group_name_H-M   'P 1'
#
loop_
_entity.id
_entity.type
_entity.pdbx_description
1 polymer ?
#
loop_
_entity_poly.entity_id
_entity_poly.type
_entity_poly.pdbx_seq_one_letter_code
_entity_poly.pdbx_strand_id
1 'polypeptide(L)'
;MKTNKFNGTNYNDWLRNLRIVLDFENQGYVLDKPLPTALPEGSSPEERVTFDKWHEDNRKVRSIILTSMTNEIQKQYDRLEDVPSIMLRMKDVDAVPDRHIRYAATKAFFGTKMAEGSSVPSHGVTMLSLVEKLEYLKVGLNNDTYIDVILQSLPPSYDPFIVNYNMNGLEKSIHELINMLVQYEATTHKSEPSVLIGEASTSKAKDKGARR
;
A
#
# COMPACT_ATOMS: atom_id res chain seq x y z
N MET A 1 3.99 18.17 16.50
CA MET A 1 4.88 17.01 16.19
C MET A 1 5.01 15.97 17.32
N LYS A 2 4.08 15.85 18.30
CA LYS A 2 4.23 14.85 19.39
C LYS A 2 3.96 13.39 18.98
N THR A 3 3.37 13.14 17.81
CA THR A 3 2.81 11.81 17.46
C THR A 3 3.67 10.91 16.58
N ASN A 4 4.89 11.31 16.19
CA ASN A 4 5.74 10.52 15.26
C ASN A 4 7.22 10.48 15.64
N LYS A 5 7.55 10.56 16.95
CA LYS A 5 8.95 10.45 17.38
C LYS A 5 9.51 9.04 17.14
N PHE A 6 10.79 8.96 16.77
CA PHE A 6 11.47 7.67 16.65
C PHE A 6 11.66 7.01 18.01
N ASN A 7 11.22 5.76 18.14
CA ASN A 7 11.21 4.99 19.39
C ASN A 7 11.92 3.63 19.29
N GLY A 8 12.65 3.38 18.20
CA GLY A 8 13.34 2.10 17.95
C GLY A 8 12.50 1.07 17.18
N THR A 9 11.17 1.14 17.22
CA THR A 9 10.31 0.14 16.53
C THR A 9 9.64 0.68 15.28
N ASN A 10 9.65 1.98 15.06
CA ASN A 10 8.91 2.66 13.99
C ASN A 10 9.81 3.27 12.89
N TYR A 11 11.00 2.69 12.65
CA TYR A 11 12.02 3.25 11.75
C TYR A 11 11.47 3.67 10.37
N ASN A 12 10.71 2.80 9.71
CA ASN A 12 10.20 3.08 8.36
C ASN A 12 9.19 4.24 8.32
N ASP A 13 8.24 4.27 9.27
CA ASP A 13 7.26 5.35 9.35
C ASP A 13 7.92 6.67 9.76
N TRP A 14 8.87 6.61 10.69
CA TRP A 14 9.67 7.76 11.09
C TRP A 14 10.50 8.31 9.92
N LEU A 15 11.21 7.45 9.18
CA LEU A 15 12.03 7.85 8.03
C LEU A 15 11.18 8.48 6.92
N ARG A 16 9.99 7.93 6.64
CA ARG A 16 9.03 8.53 5.70
C ARG A 16 8.65 9.95 6.13
N ASN A 17 8.32 10.14 7.40
CA ASN A 17 7.95 11.46 7.93
C ASN A 17 9.14 12.43 7.93
N LEU A 18 10.34 11.96 8.26
CA LEU A 18 11.56 12.75 8.21
C LEU A 18 11.82 13.25 6.78
N ARG A 19 11.71 12.38 5.78
CA ARG A 19 11.89 12.76 4.37
C ARG A 19 10.93 13.88 3.95
N ILE A 20 9.66 13.79 4.33
CA ILE A 20 8.67 14.86 4.05
C ILE A 20 9.11 16.21 4.64
N VAL A 21 9.64 16.22 5.86
CA VAL A 21 10.13 17.44 6.51
C VAL A 21 11.38 17.98 5.79
N LEU A 22 12.32 17.11 5.44
CA LEU A 22 13.55 17.53 4.77
C LEU A 22 13.33 17.99 3.33
N ASP A 23 12.36 17.40 2.62
CA ASP A 23 11.96 17.84 1.28
C ASP A 23 11.37 19.24 1.33
N PHE A 24 10.56 19.55 2.34
CA PHE A 24 10.05 20.90 2.59
C PHE A 24 11.18 21.92 2.83
N GLU A 25 12.24 21.51 3.54
CA GLU A 25 13.43 22.35 3.82
C GLU A 25 14.46 22.37 2.66
N ASN A 26 14.20 21.66 1.54
CA ASN A 26 15.15 21.44 0.43
C ASN A 26 16.48 20.77 0.85
N GLN A 27 16.43 19.90 1.86
CA GLN A 27 17.58 19.22 2.46
C GLN A 27 17.53 17.70 2.35
N GLY A 28 16.53 17.13 1.65
CA GLY A 28 16.39 15.67 1.47
C GLY A 28 17.66 14.99 0.93
N TYR A 29 18.42 15.72 0.09
CA TYR A 29 19.67 15.23 -0.50
C TYR A 29 20.75 14.82 0.52
N VAL A 30 20.70 15.34 1.76
CA VAL A 30 21.66 15.02 2.83
C VAL A 30 21.53 13.56 3.29
N LEU A 31 20.35 12.95 3.12
CA LEU A 31 20.15 11.54 3.47
C LEU A 31 20.72 10.56 2.44
N ASP A 32 20.75 10.96 1.16
CA ASP A 32 21.02 10.03 0.06
C ASP A 32 22.41 10.22 -0.57
N LYS A 33 23.02 11.40 -0.41
CA LYS A 33 24.34 11.71 -0.99
C LYS A 33 25.45 11.58 0.06
N PRO A 34 26.66 11.15 -0.35
CA PRO A 34 27.80 11.11 0.57
C PRO A 34 28.17 12.53 1.02
N LEU A 35 28.54 12.67 2.30
CA LEU A 35 29.14 13.87 2.86
C LEU A 35 30.47 14.16 2.15
N PRO A 36 30.62 15.30 1.45
CA PRO A 36 31.90 15.74 0.94
C PRO A 36 32.89 15.88 2.10
N THR A 37 34.01 15.17 2.07
CA THR A 37 34.99 15.17 3.16
C THR A 37 36.14 16.15 2.95
N ALA A 38 36.39 16.55 1.70
CA ALA A 38 37.48 17.46 1.35
C ALA A 38 37.13 18.31 0.13
N LEU A 39 37.77 19.48 0.05
CA LEU A 39 37.81 20.35 -1.12
C LEU A 39 39.15 20.20 -1.83
N PRO A 40 39.19 19.89 -3.13
CA PRO A 40 40.42 19.85 -3.91
C PRO A 40 41.20 21.17 -3.89
N GLU A 41 42.53 21.09 -4.02
CA GLU A 41 43.34 22.28 -4.27
C GLU A 41 42.95 22.91 -5.61
N GLY A 42 42.79 24.23 -5.61
CA GLY A 42 42.31 24.97 -6.79
C GLY A 42 40.80 25.08 -6.92
N SER A 43 40.02 24.59 -5.96
CA SER A 43 38.55 24.69 -6.01
C SER A 43 38.04 26.13 -6.16
N SER A 44 37.02 26.27 -7.01
CA SER A 44 36.42 27.56 -7.32
C SER A 44 35.69 28.16 -6.11
N PRO A 45 35.42 29.47 -6.08
CA PRO A 45 34.58 30.08 -5.05
C PRO A 45 33.21 29.41 -4.92
N GLU A 46 32.58 29.02 -6.04
CA GLU A 46 31.27 28.36 -6.08
C GLU A 46 31.31 26.95 -5.47
N GLU A 47 32.39 26.21 -5.71
CA GLU A 47 32.60 24.88 -5.11
C GLU A 47 32.75 24.97 -3.59
N ARG A 48 33.50 25.98 -3.10
CA ARG A 48 33.66 26.24 -1.67
C ARG A 48 32.33 26.59 -1.00
N VAL A 49 31.54 27.47 -1.62
CA VAL A 49 30.19 27.82 -1.13
C VAL A 49 29.29 26.59 -1.08
N THR A 50 29.36 25.73 -2.09
CA THR A 50 28.58 24.49 -2.13
C THR A 50 28.98 23.52 -1.02
N PHE A 51 30.28 23.38 -0.76
CA PHE A 51 30.83 22.54 0.31
C PHE A 51 30.41 23.03 1.70
N ASP A 52 30.54 24.33 1.97
CA ASP A 52 30.14 24.95 3.23
C ASP A 52 28.64 24.81 3.47
N LYS A 53 27.84 25.01 2.41
CA LYS A 53 26.39 24.80 2.45
C LYS A 53 26.05 23.35 2.79
N TRP A 54 26.74 22.38 2.20
CA TRP A 54 26.52 20.97 2.50
C TRP A 54 26.74 20.66 3.98
N HIS A 55 27.81 21.21 4.58
CA HIS A 55 28.13 21.00 6.00
C HIS A 55 27.13 21.68 6.93
N GLU A 56 26.63 22.86 6.55
CA GLU A 56 25.57 23.55 7.27
C GLU A 56 24.25 22.77 7.22
N ASP A 57 23.86 22.30 6.02
CA ASP A 57 22.66 21.47 5.87
C ASP A 57 22.81 20.16 6.64
N ASN A 58 23.98 19.51 6.64
CA ASN A 58 24.24 18.33 7.47
C ASN A 58 24.04 18.60 8.97
N ARG A 59 24.55 19.74 9.49
CA ARG A 59 24.32 20.14 10.89
C ARG A 59 22.84 20.35 11.20
N LYS A 60 22.10 21.00 10.29
CA LYS A 60 20.66 21.25 10.43
C LYS A 60 19.87 19.93 10.42
N VAL A 61 20.08 19.08 9.42
CA VAL A 61 19.42 17.78 9.31
C VAL A 61 19.73 16.90 10.51
N ARG A 62 20.97 16.89 10.99
CA ARG A 62 21.34 16.19 12.23
C ARG A 62 20.50 16.66 13.43
N SER A 63 20.32 17.97 13.58
CA SER A 63 19.48 18.53 14.65
C SER A 63 18.01 18.10 14.51
N ILE A 64 17.47 18.11 13.29
CA ILE A 64 16.11 17.64 13.00
C ILE A 64 15.97 16.16 13.37
N ILE A 65 16.92 15.31 12.96
CA ILE A 65 16.94 13.89 13.29
C ILE A 65 16.91 13.69 14.81
N LEU A 66 17.84 14.31 15.54
CA LEU A 66 17.94 14.15 17.00
C LEU A 66 16.69 14.65 17.74
N THR A 67 16.11 15.78 17.32
CA THR A 67 14.89 16.33 17.94
C THR A 67 13.64 15.50 17.64
N SER A 68 13.65 14.78 16.52
CA SER A 68 12.59 13.83 16.12
C SER A 68 12.66 12.50 16.86
N MET A 69 13.64 12.28 17.74
CA MET A 69 13.77 11.07 18.56
C MET A 69 13.11 11.23 19.93
N THR A 70 12.78 10.10 20.55
CA THR A 70 12.55 10.02 22.00
C THR A 70 13.83 10.35 22.77
N ASN A 71 13.72 10.82 24.01
CA ASN A 71 14.89 11.26 24.78
C ASN A 71 15.87 10.10 25.03
N GLU A 72 15.34 8.90 25.22
CA GLU A 72 16.09 7.67 25.46
C GLU A 72 16.93 7.28 24.24
N ILE A 73 16.34 7.38 23.04
CA ILE A 73 17.03 7.09 21.78
C ILE A 73 18.00 8.22 21.43
N GLN A 74 17.60 9.49 21.60
CA GLN A 74 18.43 10.66 21.28
C GLN A 74 19.81 10.58 21.95
N LYS A 75 19.88 10.18 23.23
CA LYS A 75 21.14 10.00 23.99
C LYS A 75 22.08 8.93 23.41
N GLN A 76 21.56 8.01 22.60
CA GLN A 76 22.37 6.98 21.96
C GLN A 76 23.05 7.50 20.69
N TYR A 77 22.46 8.50 20.04
CA TYR A 77 22.87 9.03 18.74
C TYR A 77 23.50 10.43 18.82
N ASP A 78 23.37 11.16 19.94
CA ASP A 78 23.81 12.55 20.12
C ASP A 78 25.33 12.78 19.98
N ARG A 79 26.14 11.73 20.13
CA ARG A 79 27.61 11.78 19.94
C ARG A 79 28.06 11.61 18.49
N LEU A 80 27.19 11.15 17.59
CA LEU A 80 27.55 10.99 16.18
C LEU A 80 27.56 12.36 15.51
N GLU A 81 28.60 12.69 14.75
CA GLU A 81 28.85 14.05 14.25
C GLU A 81 28.12 14.37 12.95
N ASP A 82 27.83 13.34 12.14
CA ASP A 82 27.26 13.49 10.81
C ASP A 82 26.02 12.62 10.58
N VAL A 83 25.19 13.05 9.62
CA VAL A 83 23.95 12.37 9.25
C VAL A 83 24.21 10.95 8.70
N PRO A 84 25.18 10.72 7.78
CA PRO A 84 25.50 9.38 7.30
C PRO A 84 25.77 8.37 8.43
N SER A 85 26.57 8.73 9.44
CA SER A 85 26.88 7.88 10.60
C SER A 85 25.63 7.53 11.41
N ILE A 86 24.74 8.51 11.63
CA ILE A 86 23.47 8.27 12.33
C ILE A 86 22.59 7.31 11.52
N MET A 87 22.40 7.60 10.23
CA MET A 87 21.55 6.80 9.35
C MET A 87 22.06 5.36 9.21
N LEU A 88 23.37 5.15 9.10
CA LEU A 88 23.98 3.82 9.05
C LEU A 88 23.67 3.02 10.32
N ARG A 89 23.93 3.61 11.50
CA ARG A 89 23.69 2.93 12.78
C ARG A 89 22.20 2.62 12.99
N MET A 90 21.31 3.54 12.65
CA MET A 90 19.87 3.31 12.74
C MET A 90 19.44 2.18 11.80
N LYS A 91 20.00 2.10 10.60
CA LYS A 91 19.72 1.03 9.66
C LYS A 91 20.16 -0.34 10.19
N ASP A 92 21.30 -0.40 10.88
CA ASP A 92 21.83 -1.67 11.41
C ASP A 92 21.05 -2.18 12.63
N VAL A 93 20.54 -1.26 13.47
CA VAL A 93 19.89 -1.62 14.74
C VAL A 93 18.36 -1.70 14.63
N ASP A 94 17.74 -0.78 13.89
CA ASP A 94 16.32 -0.49 14.02
C ASP A 94 15.55 -0.56 12.69
N ALA A 95 16.24 -0.64 11.54
CA ALA A 95 15.53 -0.89 10.28
C ALA A 95 15.05 -2.34 10.25
N VAL A 96 13.75 -2.52 10.09
CA VAL A 96 13.20 -3.83 9.72
C VAL A 96 13.81 -4.19 8.37
N PRO A 97 14.58 -5.29 8.25
CA PRO A 97 15.24 -5.62 7.00
C PRO A 97 14.22 -5.74 5.88
N ASP A 98 14.54 -5.25 4.68
CA ASP A 98 13.67 -5.30 3.51
C ASP A 98 13.09 -6.70 3.26
N ARG A 99 13.85 -7.75 3.62
CA ARG A 99 13.41 -9.15 3.54
C ARG A 99 12.19 -9.46 4.42
N HIS A 100 12.12 -8.92 5.65
CA HIS A 100 10.99 -9.17 6.56
C HIS A 100 9.74 -8.46 6.08
N ILE A 101 9.86 -7.20 5.64
CA ILE A 101 8.74 -6.43 5.08
C ILE A 101 8.22 -7.08 3.82
N ARG A 102 9.14 -7.49 2.93
CA ARG A 102 8.82 -8.24 1.72
C ARG A 102 8.11 -9.54 2.04
N TYR A 103 8.67 -10.35 2.94
CA TYR A 103 8.03 -11.60 3.37
C TYR A 103 6.63 -11.38 3.93
N ALA A 104 6.43 -10.37 4.78
CA ALA A 104 5.12 -10.07 5.35
C ALA A 104 4.11 -9.63 4.28
N ALA A 105 4.52 -8.76 3.34
CA ALA A 105 3.67 -8.33 2.22
C ALA A 105 3.31 -9.49 1.30
N THR A 106 4.29 -10.32 0.92
CA THR A 106 4.09 -11.52 0.11
C THR A 106 3.15 -12.50 0.82
N LYS A 107 3.39 -12.79 2.10
CA LYS A 107 2.53 -13.67 2.90
C LYS A 107 1.10 -13.15 2.98
N ALA A 108 0.92 -11.84 3.20
CA ALA A 108 -0.40 -11.22 3.21
C ALA A 108 -1.10 -11.35 1.85
N PHE A 109 -0.40 -11.05 0.75
CA PHE A 109 -0.96 -11.13 -0.60
C PHE A 109 -1.43 -12.55 -0.96
N PHE A 110 -0.58 -13.56 -0.79
CA PHE A 110 -0.95 -14.95 -1.09
C PHE A 110 -1.95 -15.56 -0.09
N GLY A 111 -1.99 -15.04 1.14
CA GLY A 111 -2.84 -15.56 2.21
C GLY A 111 -4.20 -14.88 2.35
N THR A 112 -4.41 -13.72 1.72
CA THR A 112 -5.69 -12.99 1.80
C THR A 112 -6.75 -13.73 1.00
N LYS A 113 -7.86 -14.05 1.66
CA LYS A 113 -9.03 -14.72 1.08
C LYS A 113 -10.28 -13.91 1.42
N MET A 114 -11.19 -13.80 0.45
CA MET A 114 -12.49 -13.19 0.62
C MET A 114 -13.46 -14.21 1.23
N ALA A 115 -14.21 -13.79 2.24
CA ALA A 115 -15.24 -14.63 2.84
C ALA A 115 -16.51 -14.64 1.96
N GLU A 116 -17.24 -15.74 1.99
CA GLU A 116 -18.53 -15.88 1.31
C GLU A 116 -19.50 -14.76 1.75
N GLY A 117 -20.16 -14.09 0.79
CA GLY A 117 -21.09 -12.98 1.04
C GLY A 117 -20.46 -11.68 1.55
N SER A 118 -19.13 -11.56 1.60
CA SER A 118 -18.45 -10.30 1.92
C SER A 118 -18.34 -9.37 0.70
N SER A 119 -18.07 -8.08 0.94
CA SER A 119 -18.05 -7.06 -0.10
C SER A 119 -16.86 -7.20 -1.05
N VAL A 120 -17.13 -7.44 -2.34
CA VAL A 120 -16.12 -7.43 -3.41
C VAL A 120 -15.37 -6.09 -3.49
N PRO A 121 -16.03 -4.91 -3.47
CA PRO A 121 -15.31 -3.64 -3.46
C PRO A 121 -14.27 -3.53 -2.34
N SER A 122 -14.64 -3.91 -1.11
CA SER A 122 -13.73 -3.86 0.04
C SER A 122 -12.55 -4.82 -0.12
N HIS A 123 -12.81 -6.03 -0.62
CA HIS A 123 -11.77 -7.02 -0.90
C HIS A 123 -10.83 -6.56 -2.02
N GLY A 124 -11.39 -6.01 -3.12
CA GLY A 124 -10.65 -5.48 -4.25
C GLY A 124 -9.67 -4.36 -3.86
N VAL A 125 -10.11 -3.40 -3.03
CA VAL A 125 -9.24 -2.35 -2.49
C VAL A 125 -8.09 -2.94 -1.65
N THR A 126 -8.39 -3.95 -0.84
CA THR A 126 -7.36 -4.63 -0.02
C THR A 126 -6.32 -5.29 -0.92
N MET A 127 -6.75 -6.06 -1.92
CA MET A 127 -5.84 -6.71 -2.87
C MET A 127 -5.01 -5.70 -3.68
N LEU A 128 -5.62 -4.62 -4.16
CA LEU A 128 -4.91 -3.55 -4.88
C LEU A 128 -3.80 -2.93 -4.01
N SER A 129 -4.11 -2.61 -2.75
CA SER A 129 -3.11 -2.05 -1.82
C SER A 129 -1.92 -3.00 -1.57
N LEU A 130 -2.17 -4.31 -1.57
CA LEU A 130 -1.13 -5.32 -1.43
C LEU A 130 -0.27 -5.43 -2.69
N VAL A 131 -0.86 -5.32 -3.88
CA VAL A 131 -0.13 -5.26 -5.16
C VAL A 131 0.77 -4.03 -5.19
N GLU A 132 0.24 -2.84 -4.95
CA GLU A 132 1.02 -1.59 -4.94
C GLU A 132 2.20 -1.67 -3.96
N LYS A 133 1.98 -2.31 -2.79
CA LYS A 133 3.04 -2.57 -1.81
C LYS A 133 4.10 -3.52 -2.34
N LEU A 134 3.74 -4.58 -3.06
CA LEU A 134 4.69 -5.53 -3.65
C LEU A 134 5.49 -4.91 -4.80
N GLU A 135 4.86 -4.05 -5.61
CA GLU A 135 5.52 -3.27 -6.66
C GLU A 135 6.52 -2.28 -6.08
N TYR A 136 6.12 -1.54 -5.04
CA TYR A 136 7.00 -0.64 -4.30
C TYR A 136 8.24 -1.37 -3.74
N LEU A 137 8.04 -2.58 -3.22
CA LEU A 137 9.11 -3.44 -2.69
C LEU A 137 9.91 -4.18 -3.78
N LYS A 138 9.59 -3.99 -5.05
CA LYS A 138 10.24 -4.61 -6.21
C LYS A 138 10.33 -6.13 -6.08
N VAL A 139 9.24 -6.78 -5.69
CA VAL A 139 9.18 -8.25 -5.56
C VAL A 139 9.33 -8.94 -6.92
N GLY A 140 8.98 -8.26 -8.01
CA GLY A 140 9.21 -8.73 -9.38
C GLY A 140 8.15 -9.72 -9.88
N LEU A 141 6.92 -9.66 -9.37
CA LEU A 141 5.79 -10.40 -9.92
C LEU A 141 5.26 -9.69 -11.16
N ASN A 142 4.77 -10.45 -12.13
CA ASN A 142 4.09 -9.91 -13.30
C ASN A 142 2.59 -9.70 -13.03
N ASN A 143 1.95 -8.93 -13.89
CA ASN A 143 0.52 -8.60 -13.77
C ASN A 143 -0.37 -9.85 -13.75
N ASP A 144 -0.05 -10.86 -14.55
CA ASP A 144 -0.81 -12.11 -14.60
C ASP A 144 -0.78 -12.85 -13.26
N THR A 145 0.39 -12.91 -12.58
CA THR A 145 0.49 -13.50 -11.25
C THR A 145 -0.38 -12.74 -10.24
N TYR A 146 -0.46 -11.41 -10.34
CA TYR A 146 -1.34 -10.65 -9.46
C TYR A 146 -2.80 -10.99 -9.71
N ILE A 147 -3.21 -11.05 -10.97
CA ILE A 147 -4.58 -11.43 -11.37
C ILE A 147 -4.91 -12.83 -10.88
N ASP A 148 -4.04 -13.82 -11.12
CA ASP A 148 -4.25 -15.20 -10.71
C ASP A 148 -4.46 -15.32 -9.20
N VAL A 149 -3.67 -14.61 -8.39
CA VAL A 149 -3.82 -14.63 -6.93
C VAL A 149 -5.11 -13.93 -6.49
N ILE A 150 -5.50 -12.83 -7.16
CA ILE A 150 -6.79 -12.17 -6.91
C ILE A 150 -7.94 -13.11 -7.21
N LEU A 151 -7.95 -13.77 -8.37
CA LEU A 151 -8.99 -14.75 -8.73
C LEU A 151 -9.04 -15.90 -7.72
N GLN A 152 -7.88 -16.45 -7.33
CA GLN A 152 -7.78 -17.51 -6.32
C GLN A 152 -8.16 -17.06 -4.90
N SER A 153 -8.26 -15.76 -4.64
CA SER A 153 -8.66 -15.22 -3.33
C SER A 153 -10.18 -15.18 -3.15
N LEU A 154 -10.94 -15.30 -4.23
CA LEU A 154 -12.40 -15.24 -4.21
C LEU A 154 -13.01 -16.54 -3.64
N PRO A 155 -14.23 -16.47 -3.08
CA PRO A 155 -14.92 -17.65 -2.59
C PRO A 155 -15.54 -18.46 -3.76
N PRO A 156 -15.94 -19.73 -3.54
CA PRO A 156 -16.43 -20.62 -4.60
C PRO A 156 -17.65 -20.09 -5.38
N SER A 157 -18.46 -19.20 -4.81
CA SER A 157 -19.56 -18.55 -5.53
C SER A 157 -19.13 -17.75 -6.77
N TYR A 158 -17.84 -17.39 -6.89
CA TYR A 158 -17.26 -16.70 -8.03
C TYR A 158 -16.65 -17.64 -9.06
N ASP A 159 -16.69 -18.97 -8.88
CA ASP A 159 -16.19 -19.95 -9.85
C ASP A 159 -16.74 -19.71 -11.29
N PRO A 160 -18.03 -19.37 -11.51
CA PRO A 160 -18.52 -19.07 -12.86
C PRO A 160 -17.83 -17.84 -13.48
N PHE A 161 -17.53 -16.81 -12.68
CA PHE A 161 -16.78 -15.64 -13.14
C PHE A 161 -15.35 -16.05 -13.52
N ILE A 162 -14.67 -16.84 -12.68
CA ILE A 162 -13.28 -17.26 -12.91
C ILE A 162 -13.18 -18.10 -14.19
N VAL A 163 -14.07 -19.07 -14.37
CA VAL A 163 -14.11 -19.89 -15.60
C VAL A 163 -14.32 -19.02 -16.83
N ASN A 164 -15.28 -18.08 -16.77
CA ASN A 164 -15.54 -17.16 -17.88
C ASN A 164 -14.36 -16.23 -18.16
N TYR A 165 -13.70 -15.72 -17.12
CA TYR A 165 -12.51 -14.87 -17.26
C TYR A 165 -11.37 -15.63 -17.93
N ASN A 166 -11.08 -16.85 -17.49
CA ASN A 166 -10.01 -17.69 -18.05
C ASN A 166 -10.28 -18.09 -19.51
N MET A 167 -11.54 -18.28 -19.89
CA MET A 167 -11.91 -18.64 -21.28
C MET A 167 -11.84 -17.46 -22.24
N ASN A 168 -12.10 -16.25 -21.77
CA ASN A 168 -12.20 -15.04 -22.61
C ASN A 168 -11.05 -14.05 -22.39
N GLY A 169 -10.02 -14.47 -21.64
CA GLY A 169 -9.01 -13.59 -21.03
C GLY A 169 -8.32 -12.67 -22.04
N LEU A 170 -8.69 -11.40 -21.99
CA LEU A 170 -7.90 -10.30 -22.55
C LEU A 170 -6.84 -9.88 -21.53
N GLU A 171 -5.76 -9.26 -22.00
CA GLU A 171 -4.88 -8.51 -21.10
C GLU A 171 -5.69 -7.43 -20.39
N LYS A 172 -5.71 -7.49 -19.05
CA LYS A 172 -6.43 -6.55 -18.18
C LYS A 172 -5.53 -6.01 -17.10
N SER A 173 -5.75 -4.77 -16.72
CA SER A 173 -5.21 -4.21 -15.49
C SER A 173 -5.96 -4.73 -14.26
N ILE A 174 -5.31 -4.68 -13.11
CA ILE A 174 -5.92 -5.08 -11.83
C ILE A 174 -7.15 -4.24 -11.50
N HIS A 175 -7.14 -2.94 -11.87
CA HIS A 175 -8.31 -2.07 -11.71
C HIS A 175 -9.50 -2.52 -12.56
N GLU A 176 -9.27 -2.91 -13.82
CA GLU A 176 -10.33 -3.45 -14.67
C GLU A 176 -10.89 -4.75 -14.12
N LEU A 177 -10.03 -5.66 -13.65
CA LEU A 177 -10.46 -6.91 -13.02
C LEU A 177 -11.37 -6.64 -11.81
N ILE A 178 -10.96 -5.74 -10.90
CA ILE A 178 -11.76 -5.38 -9.73
C ILE A 178 -13.12 -4.82 -10.16
N ASN A 179 -13.15 -3.92 -11.14
CA ASN A 179 -14.40 -3.36 -11.66
C ASN A 179 -15.33 -4.43 -12.25
N MET A 180 -14.78 -5.40 -12.98
CA MET A 180 -15.56 -6.54 -13.51
C MET A 180 -16.15 -7.39 -12.39
N LEU A 181 -15.39 -7.67 -11.33
CA LEU A 181 -15.87 -8.41 -10.17
C LEU A 181 -17.00 -7.67 -9.43
N VAL A 182 -16.88 -6.35 -9.27
CA VAL A 182 -17.93 -5.52 -8.66
C VAL A 182 -19.21 -5.53 -9.49
N GLN A 183 -19.10 -5.49 -10.82
CA GLN A 183 -20.26 -5.61 -11.72
C GLN A 183 -20.90 -7.00 -11.63
N TYR A 184 -20.08 -8.04 -11.50
CA TYR A 184 -20.56 -9.41 -11.33
C TYR A 184 -21.33 -9.60 -10.01
N GLU A 185 -20.81 -9.06 -8.90
CA GLU A 185 -21.50 -9.05 -7.59
C GLU A 185 -22.87 -8.35 -7.70
N ALA A 186 -22.93 -7.19 -8.36
CA ALA A 186 -24.17 -6.43 -8.50
C ALA A 186 -25.24 -7.11 -9.38
N THR A 187 -24.85 -8.00 -10.29
CA THR A 187 -25.80 -8.73 -11.15
C THR A 187 -26.29 -10.03 -10.52
N THR A 188 -25.43 -10.72 -9.76
CA THR A 188 -25.75 -11.98 -9.07
C THR A 188 -26.57 -11.78 -7.78
N HIS A 189 -26.35 -10.69 -7.03
CA HIS A 189 -27.15 -10.38 -5.85
C HIS A 189 -28.50 -9.70 -6.14
N LYS A 190 -28.81 -9.38 -7.40
CA LYS A 190 -30.14 -8.88 -7.81
C LYS A 190 -31.15 -9.99 -8.12
N SER A 191 -30.73 -11.25 -8.11
CA SER A 191 -31.52 -12.40 -8.55
C SER A 191 -31.86 -13.40 -7.45
N GLU A 192 -32.22 -12.95 -6.24
CA GLU A 192 -33.13 -13.75 -5.40
C GLU A 192 -34.57 -13.36 -5.78
N PRO A 193 -35.30 -14.19 -6.56
CA PRO A 193 -36.71 -13.98 -6.73
C PRO A 193 -37.37 -14.30 -5.40
N SER A 194 -38.08 -13.33 -4.83
CA SER A 194 -39.12 -13.60 -3.85
C SER A 194 -40.07 -14.64 -4.44
N VAL A 195 -39.94 -15.89 -4.01
CA VAL A 195 -40.90 -16.95 -4.32
C VAL A 195 -42.20 -16.56 -3.62
N LEU A 196 -43.06 -15.81 -4.33
CA LEU A 196 -44.44 -15.62 -3.92
C LEU A 196 -45.14 -16.97 -4.10
N ILE A 197 -45.27 -17.66 -2.98
CA ILE A 197 -46.13 -18.82 -2.77
C ILE A 197 -47.51 -18.50 -3.37
N GLY A 198 -47.94 -19.35 -4.28
CA GLY A 198 -49.20 -19.19 -5.00
C GLY A 198 -50.41 -19.31 -4.10
N GLU A 199 -51.41 -18.48 -4.36
CA GLU A 199 -52.79 -18.79 -4.03
C GLU A 199 -53.60 -18.87 -5.33
N ALA A 200 -53.97 -20.08 -5.68
CA ALA A 200 -54.94 -20.36 -6.73
C ALA A 200 -56.32 -19.85 -6.28
N SER A 201 -56.76 -18.72 -6.83
CA SER A 201 -58.15 -18.28 -6.69
C SER A 201 -59.00 -18.92 -7.80
N THR A 202 -59.71 -19.97 -7.43
CA THR A 202 -60.87 -20.47 -8.19
C THR A 202 -62.13 -19.77 -7.69
N SER A 203 -62.87 -19.07 -8.56
CA SER A 203 -64.35 -19.15 -8.57
C SER A 203 -65.02 -18.33 -9.68
N LYS A 204 -65.66 -19.07 -10.59
CA LYS A 204 -67.03 -18.90 -11.14
C LYS A 204 -67.38 -17.62 -11.91
N ALA A 205 -67.42 -17.78 -13.24
CA ALA A 205 -68.27 -17.02 -14.15
C ALA A 205 -69.77 -17.25 -13.82
N LYS A 206 -70.56 -16.17 -13.87
CA LYS A 206 -72.03 -16.22 -13.75
C LYS A 206 -72.63 -15.68 -15.04
N ASP A 207 -72.98 -16.61 -15.91
CA ASP A 207 -73.86 -16.40 -17.06
C ASP A 207 -75.27 -16.03 -16.56
N LYS A 208 -75.91 -15.07 -17.23
CA LYS A 208 -77.33 -14.72 -17.05
C LYS A 208 -77.91 -14.33 -18.39
N GLY A 209 -78.38 -15.33 -19.13
CA GLY A 209 -79.46 -15.19 -20.09
C GLY A 209 -80.71 -15.93 -19.62
N ALA A 210 -81.86 -15.25 -19.50
CA ALA A 210 -83.18 -15.74 -19.91
C ALA A 210 -84.32 -14.75 -19.54
N ARG A 211 -84.91 -14.18 -20.60
CA ARG A 211 -86.35 -13.94 -20.89
C ARG A 211 -87.35 -13.72 -19.74
N ARG A 212 -88.06 -12.58 -19.82
CA ARG A 212 -89.47 -12.52 -20.21
C ARG A 212 -89.74 -11.24 -20.99
#